data_AF-A0A661IYN1-F1
#
_entry.id   AF-A0A661IYN1-F1
#
_cell.length_a   1.000
_cell.length_b   1.000
_cell.length_c   1.000
_cell.angle_alpha   90.00
_cell.angle_beta   90.00
_cell.angle_gamma   90.00
#
_symmetry.space_group_name_H-M   'P 1'
#
loop_
_entity.id
_entity.type
_entity.pdbx_description
1 polymer ?
#
loop_
_entity_poly.entity_id
_entity_poly.type
_entity_poly.pdbx_seq_one_letter_code
_entity_poly.pdbx_strand_id
1 'polypeptide(L)'
;MIVLGIETSTGVGSVALTRDGTILGEVTLNQPRNHSAQLIPAIEALLKLLGLDLEGLDGISVGLGPGSFTGLRVGLSAAKGLALALDKPLVGVPSPDALARDFPAEGLLCILLDAKRGLLYMGLYRDGKRIGPLRAVSPSEVLEVLKGKEVTLVGDGAILYRGVFEDVPGVKIHPQPVYPSAKVVALLGEEKLKGGQRDDLSGLIPLYLRPPDAELKKKKGRD
;
A
#
# COMPACT_ATOMS: atom_id res chain seq x y z
N MET A 1 12.88 4.88 -18.08
CA MET A 1 12.64 3.63 -17.33
C MET A 1 11.14 3.42 -17.19
N ILE A 2 10.61 2.30 -17.64
CA ILE A 2 9.18 1.92 -17.52
C ILE A 2 9.00 0.95 -16.36
N VAL A 3 8.16 1.32 -15.38
CA VAL A 3 7.92 0.49 -14.18
C VAL A 3 6.44 0.19 -14.01
N LEU A 4 6.14 -1.09 -13.83
CA LEU A 4 4.82 -1.57 -13.42
C LEU A 4 4.67 -1.47 -11.89
N GLY A 5 3.61 -0.84 -11.42
CA GLY A 5 3.19 -0.85 -10.02
C GLY A 5 1.98 -1.74 -9.82
N ILE A 6 2.00 -2.52 -8.74
CA ILE A 6 0.89 -3.37 -8.30
C ILE A 6 0.57 -3.04 -6.85
N GLU A 7 -0.69 -2.68 -6.56
CA GLU A 7 -1.14 -2.39 -5.19
C GLU A 7 -2.44 -3.12 -4.91
N THR A 8 -2.41 -4.06 -3.98
CA THR A 8 -3.55 -4.94 -3.63
C THR A 8 -3.69 -5.12 -2.12
N SER A 9 -3.05 -4.27 -1.32
CA SER A 9 -3.01 -4.36 0.14
C SER A 9 -4.35 -4.01 0.79
N THR A 10 -5.24 -3.26 0.14
CA THR A 10 -6.52 -2.84 0.73
C THR A 10 -7.72 -3.50 0.04
N GLY A 11 -8.94 -3.04 0.38
CA GLY A 11 -10.15 -3.42 -0.34
C GLY A 11 -10.22 -2.89 -1.77
N VAL A 12 -9.39 -1.90 -2.10
CA VAL A 12 -9.24 -1.33 -3.44
C VAL A 12 -7.88 -1.75 -3.98
N GLY A 13 -7.86 -2.50 -5.07
CA GLY A 13 -6.64 -2.81 -5.80
C GLY A 13 -6.38 -1.80 -6.93
N SER A 14 -5.17 -1.74 -7.44
CA SER A 14 -4.83 -1.00 -8.66
C SER A 14 -3.58 -1.55 -9.33
N VAL A 15 -3.41 -1.23 -10.61
CA VAL A 15 -2.16 -1.39 -11.37
C VAL A 15 -1.87 -0.12 -12.13
N ALA A 16 -0.59 0.23 -12.27
CA ALA A 16 -0.19 1.44 -12.98
C ALA A 16 1.13 1.25 -13.70
N LEU A 17 1.35 2.05 -14.74
CA LEU A 17 2.62 2.15 -15.43
C LEU A 17 3.17 3.56 -15.29
N THR A 18 4.47 3.63 -15.03
CA THR A 18 5.23 4.88 -15.01
C THR A 18 6.32 4.83 -16.05
N ARG A 19 6.72 5.99 -16.55
CA ARG A 19 7.91 6.19 -17.37
C ARG A 19 8.61 7.45 -16.94
N ASP A 20 9.84 7.31 -16.45
CA ASP A 20 10.71 8.43 -16.12
C ASP A 20 10.08 9.45 -15.16
N GLY A 21 9.49 8.94 -14.07
CA GLY A 21 8.80 9.73 -13.06
C GLY A 21 7.42 10.24 -13.47
N THR A 22 6.94 9.89 -14.67
CA THR A 22 5.62 10.27 -15.18
C THR A 22 4.67 9.07 -15.14
N ILE A 23 3.44 9.27 -14.68
CA ILE A 23 2.40 8.23 -14.71
C ILE A 23 1.85 8.15 -16.13
N LEU A 24 1.94 6.99 -16.76
CA LEU A 24 1.38 6.74 -18.09
C LEU A 24 -0.09 6.36 -18.02
N GLY A 25 -0.48 5.61 -16.99
CA GLY A 25 -1.87 5.25 -16.76
C GLY A 25 -2.03 4.38 -15.52
N GLU A 26 -3.26 4.29 -15.02
CA GLU A 26 -3.64 3.52 -13.85
C GLU A 26 -5.02 2.89 -14.08
N VAL A 27 -5.18 1.65 -13.61
CA VAL A 27 -6.45 0.93 -13.59
C VAL A 27 -6.76 0.54 -12.15
N THR A 28 -7.89 1.00 -11.64
CA THR A 28 -8.40 0.64 -10.31
C THR A 28 -9.24 -0.63 -10.37
N LEU A 29 -8.93 -1.58 -9.51
CA LEU A 29 -9.61 -2.86 -9.32
C LEU A 29 -10.64 -2.72 -8.19
N ASN A 30 -11.78 -2.07 -8.47
CA ASN A 30 -12.77 -1.74 -7.45
C ASN A 30 -13.83 -2.85 -7.23
N GLN A 31 -13.44 -4.13 -7.29
CA GLN A 31 -14.35 -5.25 -7.02
C GLN A 31 -13.88 -6.09 -5.82
N PRO A 32 -14.63 -6.07 -4.70
CA PRO A 32 -14.33 -6.89 -3.55
C PRO A 32 -14.30 -8.38 -3.94
N ARG A 33 -13.20 -9.06 -3.58
CA ARG A 33 -12.99 -10.53 -3.64
C ARG A 33 -12.52 -11.12 -4.98
N ASN A 34 -12.27 -10.33 -6.02
CA ASN A 34 -11.81 -10.84 -7.33
C ASN A 34 -10.47 -10.29 -7.81
N HIS A 35 -9.64 -9.73 -6.93
CA HIS A 35 -8.32 -9.18 -7.33
C HIS A 35 -7.48 -10.20 -8.12
N SER A 36 -7.50 -11.48 -7.74
CA SER A 36 -6.75 -12.53 -8.46
C SER A 36 -7.21 -12.75 -9.89
N ALA A 37 -8.50 -12.57 -10.17
CA ALA A 37 -9.07 -12.74 -11.51
C ALA A 37 -8.89 -11.49 -12.38
N GLN A 38 -8.76 -10.31 -11.77
CA GLN A 38 -8.73 -9.03 -12.50
C GLN A 38 -7.32 -8.47 -12.69
N LEU A 39 -6.36 -8.86 -11.85
CA LEU A 39 -5.04 -8.24 -11.83
C LEU A 39 -4.32 -8.39 -13.18
N ILE A 40 -4.19 -9.61 -13.70
CA ILE A 40 -3.51 -9.86 -14.97
C ILE A 40 -4.27 -9.22 -16.15
N PRO A 41 -5.60 -9.41 -16.31
CA PRO A 41 -6.35 -8.71 -17.36
C PRO A 41 -6.23 -7.18 -17.32
N ALA A 42 -6.13 -6.57 -16.13
CA ALA A 42 -5.95 -5.14 -16.00
C ALA A 42 -4.56 -4.67 -16.47
N ILE A 43 -3.51 -5.45 -16.20
CA ILE A 43 -2.15 -5.18 -16.69
C ILE A 43 -2.13 -5.27 -18.22
N GLU A 44 -2.69 -6.35 -18.78
CA GLU A 44 -2.78 -6.54 -20.24
C GLU A 44 -3.57 -5.42 -20.92
N ALA A 45 -4.73 -5.05 -20.34
CA ALA A 45 -5.54 -3.96 -20.87
C ALA A 45 -4.81 -2.62 -20.84
N LEU A 46 -4.10 -2.31 -19.74
CA LEU A 46 -3.35 -1.06 -19.60
C LEU A 46 -2.18 -1.00 -20.59
N LEU A 47 -1.41 -2.08 -20.73
CA LEU A 47 -0.33 -2.18 -21.71
C LEU A 47 -0.84 -1.98 -23.13
N LYS A 48 -1.93 -2.67 -23.49
CA LYS A 48 -2.57 -2.55 -24.79
C LYS A 48 -3.03 -1.13 -25.09
N LEU A 49 -3.67 -0.45 -24.12
CA LEU A 49 -4.12 0.94 -24.27
C LEU A 49 -2.95 1.92 -24.48
N LEU A 50 -1.79 1.62 -23.90
CA LEU A 50 -0.58 2.44 -24.01
C LEU A 50 0.31 2.05 -25.20
N GLY A 51 -0.05 1.00 -25.96
CA GLY A 51 0.77 0.47 -27.05
C GLY A 51 2.12 -0.05 -26.57
N LEU A 52 2.15 -0.67 -25.40
CA LEU A 52 3.35 -1.23 -24.77
C LEU A 52 3.25 -2.74 -24.65
N ASP A 53 4.42 -3.39 -24.65
CA ASP A 53 4.55 -4.83 -24.42
C ASP A 53 5.15 -5.11 -23.04
N LEU A 54 4.88 -6.30 -22.49
CA LEU A 54 5.39 -6.74 -21.18
C LEU A 54 6.92 -6.75 -21.14
N GLU A 55 7.56 -7.14 -22.25
CA GLU A 55 9.01 -7.24 -22.41
C GLU A 55 9.70 -5.86 -22.33
N GLY A 56 8.95 -4.81 -22.67
CA GLY A 56 9.39 -3.40 -22.60
C GLY A 56 9.42 -2.81 -21.19
N LEU A 57 8.98 -3.56 -20.17
CA LEU A 57 9.13 -3.14 -18.79
C LEU A 57 10.59 -3.21 -18.35
N ASP A 58 11.06 -2.20 -17.62
CA ASP A 58 12.40 -2.16 -17.03
C ASP A 58 12.41 -2.70 -15.59
N GLY A 59 11.24 -2.79 -14.95
CA GLY A 59 11.11 -3.34 -13.62
C GLY A 59 9.67 -3.37 -13.12
N ILE A 60 9.50 -4.04 -11.98
CA ILE A 60 8.22 -4.25 -11.33
C ILE A 60 8.32 -3.76 -9.89
N SER A 61 7.22 -3.20 -9.40
CA SER A 61 7.09 -2.74 -8.02
C SER A 61 5.76 -3.20 -7.44
N VAL A 62 5.77 -3.53 -6.15
CA VAL A 62 4.58 -4.09 -5.49
C VAL A 62 4.40 -3.57 -4.07
N GLY A 63 3.15 -3.27 -3.72
CA GLY A 63 2.74 -2.94 -2.37
C GLY A 63 2.95 -4.12 -1.42
N LEU A 64 3.74 -3.93 -0.36
CA LEU A 64 4.00 -4.95 0.66
C LEU A 64 3.03 -4.86 1.85
N GLY A 65 2.11 -3.90 1.86
CA GLY A 65 1.23 -3.66 2.99
C GLY A 65 1.89 -2.81 4.08
N PRO A 66 1.44 -2.91 5.34
CA PRO A 66 0.47 -3.89 5.88
C PRO A 66 -0.93 -3.74 5.27
N GLY A 67 -1.72 -4.82 5.32
CA GLY A 67 -3.05 -4.87 4.71
C GLY A 67 -3.70 -6.25 4.70
N SER A 68 -4.61 -6.47 3.75
CA SER A 68 -5.32 -7.72 3.46
C SER A 68 -4.36 -8.86 3.13
N PHE A 69 -4.34 -9.91 3.95
CA PHE A 69 -3.50 -11.09 3.73
C PHE A 69 -3.67 -11.69 2.32
N THR A 70 -4.91 -11.86 1.89
CA THR A 70 -5.22 -12.42 0.58
C THR A 70 -4.78 -11.46 -0.52
N GLY A 71 -5.09 -10.17 -0.38
CA GLY A 71 -4.72 -9.15 -1.36
C GLY A 71 -3.20 -9.04 -1.55
N LEU A 72 -2.45 -8.98 -0.45
CA LEU A 72 -0.99 -8.93 -0.46
C LEU A 72 -0.36 -10.15 -1.15
N ARG A 73 -0.89 -11.35 -0.89
CA ARG A 73 -0.39 -12.56 -1.56
C ARG A 73 -0.70 -12.55 -3.04
N VAL A 74 -1.88 -12.09 -3.45
CA VAL A 74 -2.25 -11.98 -4.87
C VAL A 74 -1.28 -11.06 -5.61
N GLY A 75 -1.09 -9.82 -5.11
CA GLY A 75 -0.21 -8.84 -5.74
C GLY A 75 1.24 -9.29 -5.78
N LEU A 76 1.77 -9.76 -4.65
CA LEU A 76 3.17 -10.20 -4.57
C LEU A 76 3.44 -11.45 -5.44
N SER A 77 2.52 -12.41 -5.48
CA SER A 77 2.70 -13.61 -6.31
C SER A 77 2.70 -13.26 -7.80
N ALA A 78 1.80 -12.37 -8.23
CA ALA A 78 1.79 -11.89 -9.61
C ALA A 78 3.06 -11.12 -9.96
N ALA A 79 3.51 -10.21 -9.07
CA ALA A 79 4.74 -9.45 -9.26
C ALA A 79 5.97 -10.36 -9.37
N LYS A 80 6.10 -11.37 -8.50
CA LYS A 80 7.18 -12.35 -8.57
C LYS A 80 7.12 -13.20 -9.83
N GLY A 81 5.93 -13.65 -10.22
CA GLY A 81 5.74 -14.44 -11.44
C GLY A 81 6.14 -13.67 -12.70
N LEU A 82 5.71 -12.41 -12.82
CA LEU A 82 6.10 -11.53 -13.91
C LEU A 82 7.60 -11.22 -13.90
N ALA A 83 8.17 -10.91 -12.73
CA ALA A 83 9.60 -10.62 -12.61
C ALA A 83 10.46 -11.82 -13.02
N LEU A 84 10.07 -13.02 -12.62
CA LEU A 84 10.74 -14.26 -12.99
C LEU A 84 10.60 -14.56 -14.50
N ALA A 85 9.39 -14.42 -15.05
CA ALA A 85 9.13 -14.73 -16.46
C ALA A 85 9.84 -13.77 -17.42
N LEU A 86 9.96 -12.50 -17.03
CA LEU A 86 10.53 -11.44 -17.86
C LEU A 86 12.02 -11.16 -17.57
N ASP A 87 12.60 -11.83 -16.57
CA ASP A 87 13.93 -11.54 -16.01
C ASP A 87 14.11 -10.05 -15.66
N LYS A 88 13.14 -9.49 -14.92
CA LYS A 88 13.11 -8.07 -14.53
C LYS A 88 13.26 -7.88 -13.03
N PRO A 89 13.92 -6.81 -12.58
CA PRO A 89 14.05 -6.52 -11.16
C PRO A 89 12.69 -6.22 -10.51
N LEU A 90 12.53 -6.67 -9.27
CA LEU A 90 11.35 -6.43 -8.44
C LEU A 90 11.75 -5.61 -7.20
N VAL A 91 10.92 -4.64 -6.83
CA VAL A 91 11.05 -3.93 -5.55
C VAL A 91 9.72 -3.85 -4.80
N GLY A 92 9.79 -4.02 -3.49
CA GLY A 92 8.66 -3.86 -2.59
C GLY A 92 8.53 -2.44 -2.05
N VAL A 93 7.31 -1.94 -1.93
CA VAL A 93 6.99 -0.63 -1.37
C VAL A 93 5.99 -0.81 -0.23
N PRO A 94 6.28 -0.34 1.01
CA PRO A 94 5.27 -0.34 2.06
C PRO A 94 4.07 0.52 1.64
N SER A 95 2.87 -0.04 1.68
CA SER A 95 1.66 0.61 1.15
C SER A 95 1.33 1.93 1.86
N PRO A 96 1.52 2.08 3.19
CA PRO A 96 1.40 3.39 3.84
C PRO A 96 2.38 4.44 3.33
N ASP A 97 3.57 4.05 2.85
CA ASP A 97 4.55 5.00 2.28
C ASP A 97 4.04 5.54 0.94
N ALA A 98 3.38 4.70 0.15
CA ALA A 98 2.71 5.13 -1.08
C ALA A 98 1.58 6.11 -0.78
N LEU A 99 0.75 5.82 0.23
CA LEU A 99 -0.32 6.73 0.61
C LEU A 99 0.23 8.06 1.17
N ALA A 100 1.28 8.03 1.98
CA ALA A 100 1.88 9.25 2.54
C ALA A 100 2.38 10.22 1.47
N ARG A 101 2.83 9.72 0.31
CA ARG A 101 3.31 10.54 -0.80
C ARG A 101 2.19 11.25 -1.56
N ASP A 102 1.00 10.67 -1.67
CA ASP A 102 -0.17 11.32 -2.28
C ASP A 102 -0.75 12.44 -1.39
N PHE A 103 -0.44 12.42 -0.09
CA PHE A 103 -1.01 13.36 0.90
C PHE A 103 0.08 14.08 1.71
N PRO A 104 0.90 14.93 1.08
CA PRO A 104 1.84 15.77 1.81
C PRO A 104 1.07 16.66 2.78
N ALA A 105 1.57 16.78 4.00
CA ALA A 105 1.03 17.65 5.03
C ALA A 105 2.13 18.55 5.58
N GLU A 106 1.76 19.77 5.94
CA GLU A 106 2.60 20.64 6.77
C GLU A 106 2.67 20.03 8.17
N GLY A 107 3.87 19.63 8.61
CA GLY A 107 4.09 19.04 9.92
C GLY A 107 3.97 17.51 9.97
N LEU A 108 3.27 16.98 10.98
CA LEU A 108 3.15 15.53 11.19
C LEU A 108 1.96 14.97 10.40
N LEU A 109 2.23 13.93 9.60
CA LEU A 109 1.22 13.13 8.92
C LEU A 109 1.11 11.76 9.59
N CYS A 110 -0.10 11.30 9.84
CA CYS A 110 -0.38 9.98 10.39
C CYS A 110 -1.28 9.20 9.42
N ILE A 111 -0.73 8.16 8.83
CA ILE A 111 -1.47 7.22 7.99
C ILE A 111 -2.12 6.18 8.89
N LEU A 112 -3.44 6.03 8.78
CA LEU A 112 -4.26 5.06 9.51
C LEU A 112 -5.07 4.23 8.53
N LEU A 113 -4.71 2.96 8.37
CA LEU A 113 -5.47 1.99 7.56
C LEU A 113 -6.23 1.02 8.46
N ASP A 114 -7.43 0.59 8.05
CA ASP A 114 -8.22 -0.39 8.80
C ASP A 114 -7.52 -1.77 8.85
N ALA A 115 -7.04 -2.16 10.04
CA ALA A 115 -6.42 -3.47 10.29
C ALA A 115 -7.43 -4.55 10.70
N LYS A 116 -8.72 -4.22 10.69
CA LYS A 116 -9.85 -5.01 11.17
C LYS A 116 -9.79 -5.29 12.68
N ARG A 117 -10.92 -5.73 13.24
CA ARG A 117 -11.05 -6.14 14.65
C ARG A 117 -10.69 -5.05 15.67
N GLY A 118 -11.03 -3.79 15.39
CA GLY A 118 -10.75 -2.73 16.35
C GLY A 118 -9.32 -2.19 16.30
N LEU A 119 -8.53 -2.56 15.29
CA LEU A 119 -7.13 -2.15 15.15
C LEU A 119 -6.92 -1.31 13.89
N LEU A 120 -5.85 -0.53 13.93
CA LEU A 120 -5.37 0.33 12.85
C LEU A 120 -3.93 -0.02 12.51
N TYR A 121 -3.60 -0.07 11.22
CA TYR A 121 -2.22 0.01 10.79
C TYR A 121 -1.82 1.48 10.74
N MET A 122 -0.83 1.84 11.54
CA MET A 122 -0.37 3.21 11.73
C MET A 122 1.04 3.40 11.19
N GLY A 123 1.25 4.50 10.47
CA GLY A 123 2.56 5.03 10.11
C GLY A 123 2.61 6.53 10.33
N LEU A 124 3.72 7.03 10.88
CA LEU A 124 3.96 8.46 11.08
C LEU A 124 4.95 8.97 10.04
N TYR A 125 4.72 10.18 9.54
CA TYR A 125 5.51 10.78 8.46
C TYR A 125 5.75 12.26 8.72
N ARG A 126 6.91 12.75 8.25
CA ARG A 126 7.25 14.17 8.20
C ARG A 126 8.14 14.39 7.00
N ASP A 127 7.90 15.48 6.27
CA ASP A 127 8.66 15.84 5.06
C ASP A 127 8.73 14.68 4.05
N GLY A 128 7.62 13.95 3.90
CA GLY A 128 7.50 12.79 3.01
C GLY A 128 8.25 11.53 3.46
N LYS A 129 8.87 11.53 4.65
CA LYS A 129 9.63 10.39 5.18
C LYS A 129 8.94 9.76 6.38
N ARG A 130 8.95 8.42 6.44
CA ARG A 130 8.41 7.69 7.59
C ARG A 130 9.28 7.90 8.83
N ILE A 131 8.65 8.24 9.95
CA ILE A 131 9.26 8.35 11.27
C ILE A 131 8.91 7.11 12.08
N GLY A 132 9.86 6.19 12.21
CA GLY A 132 9.70 4.97 12.99
C GLY A 132 9.04 3.81 12.22
N PRO A 133 8.71 2.71 12.93
CA PRO A 133 8.13 1.52 12.32
C PRO A 133 6.64 1.69 12.05
N LEU A 134 6.14 0.95 11.05
CA LEU A 134 4.71 0.70 10.90
C LEU A 134 4.23 -0.20 12.05
N ARG A 135 3.05 0.08 12.60
CA ARG A 135 2.51 -0.64 13.77
C ARG A 135 1.06 -1.03 13.57
N ALA A 136 0.63 -2.14 14.17
CA ALA A 136 -0.77 -2.40 14.43
C ALA A 136 -1.10 -1.90 15.84
N VAL A 137 -2.08 -1.01 15.97
CA VAL A 137 -2.41 -0.30 17.22
C VAL A 137 -3.92 -0.19 17.42
N SER A 138 -4.37 -0.05 18.66
CA SER A 138 -5.75 0.33 18.95
C SER A 138 -6.00 1.83 18.69
N PRO A 139 -7.26 2.27 18.54
CA PRO A 139 -7.59 3.70 18.52
C PRO A 139 -7.12 4.46 19.78
N SER A 140 -7.11 3.82 20.95
CA SER A 140 -6.61 4.44 22.18
C SER A 140 -5.09 4.66 22.16
N GLU A 141 -4.32 3.73 21.62
CA GLU A 141 -2.88 3.93 21.41
C GLU A 141 -2.61 5.05 20.40
N VAL A 142 -3.45 5.21 19.37
CA VAL A 142 -3.36 6.34 18.44
C VAL A 142 -3.56 7.65 19.21
N LEU A 143 -4.59 7.77 20.06
CA LEU A 143 -4.82 8.98 20.88
C LEU A 143 -3.59 9.38 21.69
N GLU A 144 -2.90 8.44 22.33
CA GLU A 144 -1.66 8.73 23.07
C GLU A 144 -0.56 9.32 22.17
N VAL A 145 -0.48 8.89 20.91
CA VAL A 145 0.46 9.43 19.92
C VAL A 145 0.07 10.85 19.48
N LEU A 146 -1.23 11.14 19.36
CA LEU A 146 -1.72 12.45 18.88
C LEU A 146 -1.65 13.56 19.95
N LYS A 147 -1.60 13.20 21.24
CA LYS A 147 -1.61 14.18 22.35
C LYS A 147 -0.57 15.29 22.19
N GLY A 148 -1.06 16.53 22.15
CA GLY A 148 -0.25 17.74 22.08
C GLY A 148 0.48 17.95 20.76
N LYS A 149 -0.01 17.39 19.65
CA LYS A 149 0.60 17.51 18.32
C LYS A 149 -0.37 18.11 17.31
N GLU A 150 0.16 18.96 16.45
CA GLU A 150 -0.46 19.31 15.17
C GLU A 150 -0.23 18.15 14.19
N VAL A 151 -1.32 17.49 13.77
CA VAL A 151 -1.23 16.25 12.99
C VAL A 151 -2.40 16.10 12.02
N THR A 152 -2.09 15.69 10.79
CA THR A 152 -3.08 15.33 9.78
C THR A 152 -3.24 13.80 9.74
N LEU A 153 -4.46 13.30 9.89
CA LEU A 153 -4.82 11.88 9.77
C LEU A 153 -5.34 11.57 8.37
N VAL A 154 -4.81 10.52 7.75
CA VAL A 154 -5.15 10.10 6.38
C VAL A 154 -5.33 8.59 6.32
N GLY A 155 -6.30 8.12 5.52
CA GLY A 155 -6.57 6.70 5.30
C GLY A 155 -7.97 6.30 5.77
N ASP A 156 -8.44 5.13 5.31
CA ASP A 156 -9.77 4.62 5.63
C ASP A 156 -9.99 4.37 7.12
N GLY A 157 -8.93 4.01 7.86
CA GLY A 157 -8.94 3.88 9.31
C GLY A 157 -9.20 5.20 10.04
N ALA A 158 -8.69 6.32 9.53
CA ALA A 158 -8.96 7.65 10.10
C ALA A 158 -10.45 8.03 9.97
N ILE A 159 -11.10 7.64 8.86
CA ILE A 159 -12.53 7.86 8.65
C ILE A 159 -13.37 6.91 9.50
N LEU A 160 -12.99 5.62 9.55
CA LEU A 160 -13.71 4.61 10.32
C LEU A 160 -13.82 4.97 11.81
N TYR A 161 -12.77 5.59 12.36
CA TYR A 161 -12.71 6.04 13.76
C TYR A 161 -12.79 7.56 13.89
N ARG A 162 -13.42 8.27 12.94
CA ARG A 162 -13.49 9.74 12.94
C ARG A 162 -13.97 10.31 14.28
N GLY A 163 -15.07 9.78 14.82
CA GLY A 163 -15.64 10.21 16.10
C GLY A 163 -14.75 9.97 17.33
N VAL A 164 -13.65 9.22 17.19
CA VAL A 164 -12.63 9.07 18.25
C VAL A 164 -11.60 10.19 18.18
N PHE A 165 -11.31 10.72 16.99
CA PHE A 165 -10.18 11.60 16.75
C PHE A 165 -10.57 13.06 16.48
N GLU A 166 -11.81 13.34 16.06
CA GLU A 166 -12.21 14.65 15.54
C GLU A 166 -12.22 15.77 16.59
N ASP A 167 -12.43 15.44 17.86
CA ASP A 167 -12.42 16.41 18.96
C ASP A 167 -11.04 16.61 19.60
N VAL A 168 -10.00 15.93 19.10
CA VAL A 168 -8.64 16.04 19.66
C VAL A 168 -8.00 17.36 19.17
N PRO A 169 -7.55 18.26 20.08
CA PRO A 169 -6.91 19.51 19.67
C PRO A 169 -5.67 19.27 18.80
N GLY A 170 -5.54 20.04 17.70
CA GLY A 170 -4.44 19.93 16.74
C GLY A 170 -4.60 18.82 15.70
N VAL A 171 -5.68 18.04 15.75
CA VAL A 171 -5.95 16.97 14.78
C VAL A 171 -6.77 17.49 13.60
N LYS A 172 -6.27 17.23 12.38
CA LYS A 172 -7.02 17.40 11.12
C LYS A 172 -7.24 16.04 10.51
N ILE A 173 -8.44 15.76 10.00
CA ILE A 173 -8.76 14.47 9.35
C ILE A 173 -9.08 14.73 7.89
N HIS A 174 -8.40 14.04 6.98
CA HIS A 174 -8.75 14.07 5.56
C HIS A 174 -10.23 13.65 5.38
N PRO A 175 -11.03 14.33 4.56
CA PRO A 175 -12.49 14.15 4.58
C PRO A 175 -12.96 12.83 3.94
N GLN A 176 -12.15 12.19 3.10
CA GLN A 176 -12.52 10.99 2.35
C GLN A 176 -11.65 9.78 2.74
N PRO A 177 -12.20 8.55 2.66
CA PRO A 177 -11.39 7.35 2.76
C PRO A 177 -10.50 7.26 1.52
N VAL A 178 -9.20 7.16 1.76
CA VAL A 178 -8.19 7.10 0.71
C VAL A 178 -7.31 5.89 0.93
N TYR A 179 -6.81 5.32 -0.16
CA TYR A 179 -6.12 4.04 -0.18
C TYR A 179 -4.79 4.17 -0.91
N PRO A 180 -3.78 3.36 -0.55
CA PRO A 180 -2.56 3.22 -1.34
C PRO A 180 -2.88 2.94 -2.81
N SER A 181 -2.15 3.60 -3.71
CA SER A 181 -2.38 3.54 -5.15
C SER A 181 -1.18 2.95 -5.89
N ALA A 182 -1.44 2.19 -6.95
CA ALA A 182 -0.41 1.56 -7.75
C ALA A 182 0.44 2.58 -8.50
N LYS A 183 -0.12 3.74 -8.87
CA LYS A 183 0.66 4.84 -9.48
C LYS A 183 1.81 5.28 -8.57
N VAL A 184 1.59 5.35 -7.26
CA VAL A 184 2.62 5.79 -6.32
C VAL A 184 3.57 4.65 -5.97
N VAL A 185 3.06 3.42 -5.87
CA VAL A 185 3.92 2.23 -5.76
C VAL A 185 4.89 2.16 -6.96
N ALA A 186 4.41 2.43 -8.17
CA ALA A 186 5.23 2.51 -9.38
C ALA A 186 6.30 3.61 -9.29
N LEU A 187 5.91 4.83 -8.90
CA LEU A 187 6.86 5.96 -8.76
C LEU A 187 7.95 5.69 -7.71
N LEU A 188 7.56 5.22 -6.51
CA LEU A 188 8.52 4.85 -5.46
C LEU A 188 9.39 3.66 -5.88
N GLY A 189 8.81 2.70 -6.60
CA GLY A 189 9.53 1.57 -7.15
C GLY A 189 10.55 2.00 -8.20
N GLU A 190 10.19 2.91 -9.09
CA GLU A 190 11.09 3.48 -10.10
C GLU A 190 12.29 4.18 -9.46
N GLU A 191 12.06 4.98 -8.40
CA GLU A 191 13.15 5.63 -7.65
C GLU A 191 14.11 4.61 -7.03
N LYS A 192 13.58 3.56 -6.40
CA LYS A 192 14.39 2.48 -5.82
C LYS A 192 15.23 1.78 -6.89
N LEU A 193 14.62 1.44 -8.01
CA LEU A 193 15.29 0.75 -9.11
C LEU A 193 16.37 1.63 -9.77
N LYS A 194 16.08 2.93 -9.97
CA LYS A 194 17.08 3.92 -10.43
C LYS A 194 18.24 4.07 -9.44
N GLY A 195 17.96 3.95 -8.14
CA GLY A 195 18.97 3.89 -7.08
C GLY A 195 19.74 2.57 -6.99
N GLY A 196 19.49 1.61 -7.89
CA GLY A 196 20.15 0.31 -7.93
C GLY A 196 19.58 -0.73 -6.95
N GLN A 197 18.52 -0.39 -6.20
CA GLN A 197 17.87 -1.33 -5.29
C GLN A 197 17.10 -2.39 -6.08
N ARG A 198 17.24 -3.65 -5.67
CA ARG A 198 16.51 -4.81 -6.19
C ARG A 198 16.29 -5.76 -5.03
N ASP A 199 15.05 -6.20 -4.81
CA ASP A 199 14.76 -7.14 -3.74
C ASP A 199 14.98 -8.59 -4.22
N ASP A 200 15.44 -9.45 -3.30
CA ASP A 200 15.53 -10.88 -3.57
C ASP A 200 14.13 -11.49 -3.71
N LEU A 201 13.86 -12.09 -4.86
CA LEU A 201 12.57 -12.72 -5.16
C LEU A 201 12.21 -13.80 -4.14
N SER A 202 13.18 -14.53 -3.60
CA SER A 202 12.89 -15.62 -2.66
C SER A 202 12.51 -15.08 -1.27
N GLY A 203 13.25 -14.09 -0.78
CA GLY A 203 13.08 -13.48 0.55
C GLY A 203 12.02 -12.39 0.63
N LEU A 204 11.55 -11.82 -0.49
CA LEU A 204 10.55 -10.74 -0.46
C LEU A 204 9.21 -11.28 0.05
N ILE A 205 8.76 -10.79 1.21
CA ILE A 205 7.50 -11.18 1.85
C ILE A 205 6.67 -9.94 2.23
N PRO A 206 5.34 -10.06 2.37
CA PRO A 206 4.53 -8.94 2.80
C PRO A 206 4.81 -8.55 4.27
N LEU A 207 4.53 -7.29 4.60
CA LEU A 207 4.65 -6.73 5.95
C LEU A 207 3.47 -7.17 6.82
N TYR A 208 3.58 -8.38 7.39
CA TYR A 208 2.59 -8.93 8.30
C TYR A 208 2.75 -8.38 9.72
N LEU A 209 2.03 -7.30 10.02
CA LEU A 209 2.00 -6.71 11.37
C LEU A 209 0.94 -7.35 12.30
N ARG A 210 0.15 -8.27 11.77
CA ARG A 210 -0.85 -9.06 12.50
C ARG A 210 -0.88 -10.49 11.94
N PRO A 211 -1.12 -11.52 12.76
CA PRO A 211 -1.42 -12.86 12.24
C PRO A 211 -2.73 -12.89 11.41
N PRO A 212 -2.86 -13.83 10.46
CA PRO A 212 -4.05 -13.97 9.62
C PRO A 212 -5.28 -14.44 10.42
N ASP A 213 -6.47 -14.05 9.95
CA ASP A 213 -7.74 -14.34 10.63
C ASP A 213 -8.03 -15.84 10.78
N ALA A 214 -7.52 -16.68 9.86
CA ALA A 214 -7.70 -18.13 9.88
C ALA A 214 -6.97 -18.81 11.06
N GLU A 215 -5.82 -18.29 11.47
CA GLU A 215 -5.04 -18.84 12.59
C GLU A 215 -5.64 -18.45 13.95
N LEU A 216 -6.22 -17.25 14.04
CA LEU A 216 -6.88 -16.76 15.24
C LEU A 216 -8.21 -17.49 15.53
N LYS A 217 -8.95 -17.92 14.50
CA LYS A 217 -10.16 -18.75 14.66
C LYS A 217 -9.85 -20.14 15.24
N LYS A 218 -8.70 -20.74 14.90
CA LYS A 218 -8.28 -22.03 15.48
C LYS A 218 -7.96 -21.96 16.98
N LYS A 219 -7.50 -20.80 17.47
CA LYS A 219 -7.27 -20.59 18.91
C LYS A 219 -8.57 -20.48 19.71
N LYS A 220 -9.60 -19.82 19.16
CA LYS A 220 -10.92 -19.67 19.83
C LYS A 220 -11.82 -20.91 19.81
N GLY A 221 -11.44 -21.97 19.09
CA GLY A 221 -12.20 -23.23 19.01
C GLY A 221 -11.61 -24.36 19.84
N ARG A 222 -10.67 -24.05 20.74
CA ARG A 222 -10.01 -24.99 21.66
C ARG A 222 -10.18 -24.59 23.13
N ASP A 223 -10.98 -23.57 23.41
CA ASP A 223 -11.39 -23.14 24.75
C ASP A 223 -12.85 -23.54 24.98
#